data_AF-A0A957UEF0-F1
#
_entry.id   AF-A0A957UEF0-F1
#
_cell.length_a   1.000
_cell.length_b   1.000
_cell.length_c   1.000
_cell.angle_alpha   90.00
_cell.angle_beta   90.00
_cell.angle_gamma   90.00
#
_symmetry.space_group_name_H-M   'P 1'
#
loop_
_entity.id
_entity.type
_entity.pdbx_description
1 polymer ?
#
loop_
_entity_poly.entity_id
_entity_poly.type
_entity_poly.pdbx_seq_one_letter_code
_entity_poly.pdbx_strand_id
1 'polypeptide(L)'
;MKADFSRMTFDEKKHYSSVLYQQGRVLTDADFNEAQAIHQHRDTTTARAVIGPAGTPKYDEIDGQPLPNGGFELAIDANGDLAIGP
;
A
#
# COMPACT_ATOMS: atom_id res chain seq x y z
N MET A 1 10.84 -3.03 -15.90
CA MET A 1 12.31 -2.93 -15.82
C MET A 1 12.87 -4.36 -15.79
N LYS A 2 13.88 -4.68 -16.61
CA LYS A 2 14.52 -6.01 -16.58
C LYS A 2 15.73 -5.89 -15.65
N ALA A 3 15.69 -6.57 -14.51
CA ALA A 3 16.76 -6.56 -13.52
C ALA A 3 17.34 -7.98 -13.41
N ASP A 4 18.65 -8.05 -13.19
CA ASP A 4 19.37 -9.29 -12.90
C ASP A 4 19.66 -9.32 -11.40
N PHE A 5 19.15 -10.34 -10.71
CA PHE A 5 19.21 -10.45 -9.26
C PHE A 5 19.98 -11.70 -8.89
N SER A 6 20.95 -11.59 -7.98
CA SER A 6 21.75 -12.75 -7.55
C SER A 6 20.86 -13.84 -6.95
N ARG A 7 19.88 -13.44 -6.12
CA ARG A 7 18.90 -14.32 -5.49
C ARG A 7 17.72 -13.54 -4.91
N MET A 8 16.54 -14.16 -4.89
CA MET A 8 15.36 -13.70 -4.16
C MET A 8 14.97 -14.74 -3.10
N THR A 9 14.86 -14.31 -1.84
CA THR A 9 14.67 -15.20 -0.68
C THR A 9 13.41 -14.91 0.12
N PHE A 10 12.77 -13.76 -0.11
CA PHE A 10 11.56 -13.35 0.60
C PHE A 10 10.41 -14.35 0.40
N ASP A 11 9.80 -14.76 1.51
CA ASP A 11 8.63 -15.63 1.56
C ASP A 11 7.69 -15.17 2.69
N GLU A 12 6.54 -14.64 2.31
CA GLU A 12 5.54 -14.10 3.25
C GLU A 12 5.04 -15.15 4.25
N LYS A 13 5.05 -16.44 3.89
CA LYS A 13 4.56 -17.54 4.74
C LYS A 13 5.49 -17.86 5.90
N LYS A 14 6.75 -17.39 5.85
CA LYS A 14 7.72 -17.60 6.93
C LYS A 14 7.64 -16.55 8.04
N HIS A 15 6.92 -15.45 7.81
CA HIS A 15 6.69 -14.39 8.80
C HIS A 15 7.98 -13.80 9.40
N TYR A 16 9.06 -13.71 8.62
CA TYR A 16 10.27 -13.01 9.05
C TYR A 16 10.02 -11.50 9.16
N SER A 17 10.60 -10.88 10.17
CA SER A 17 10.39 -9.46 10.51
C SER A 17 11.60 -8.56 10.24
N SER A 18 12.78 -9.14 10.04
CA SER A 18 14.04 -8.42 9.77
C SER A 18 15.11 -9.37 9.21
N VAL A 19 16.13 -8.79 8.57
CA VAL A 19 17.38 -9.46 8.20
C VAL A 19 18.48 -9.02 9.16
N LEU A 20 19.23 -9.97 9.71
CA LEU A 20 20.28 -9.69 10.68
C LEU A 20 21.66 -9.79 10.04
N TYR A 21 22.52 -8.82 10.37
CA TYR A 21 23.92 -8.88 9.99
C TYR A 21 24.65 -9.99 10.73
N GLN A 22 25.50 -10.70 10.00
CA GLN A 22 26.34 -11.76 10.55
C GLN A 22 27.80 -11.37 10.44
N GLN A 23 28.54 -11.50 11.54
CA GLN A 23 29.97 -11.23 11.53
C GLN A 23 30.69 -12.22 10.61
N GLY A 24 31.59 -11.70 9.78
CA GLY A 24 32.41 -12.52 8.87
C GLY A 24 31.68 -13.00 7.62
N ARG A 25 30.42 -12.61 7.40
CA ARG A 25 29.69 -12.88 6.16
C ARG A 25 29.74 -11.66 5.24
N VAL A 26 30.02 -11.88 3.95
CA VAL A 26 29.95 -10.83 2.93
C VAL A 26 28.50 -10.42 2.73
N LEU A 27 28.24 -9.11 2.76
CA LEU A 27 26.92 -8.55 2.44
C LEU A 27 26.69 -8.61 0.94
N THR A 28 25.51 -9.08 0.56
CA THR A 28 25.10 -9.23 -0.83
C THR A 28 23.85 -8.40 -1.11
N ASP A 29 23.57 -8.16 -2.39
CA ASP A 29 22.34 -7.48 -2.83
C ASP A 29 21.08 -8.19 -2.30
N ALA A 30 21.13 -9.52 -2.18
CA ALA A 30 20.04 -10.34 -1.64
C ALA A 30 19.65 -9.94 -0.20
N ASP A 31 20.61 -9.57 0.66
CA ASP A 31 20.34 -9.19 2.05
C ASP A 31 19.51 -7.90 2.13
N PHE A 32 19.87 -6.91 1.30
CA PHE A 32 19.16 -5.63 1.22
C PHE A 32 17.80 -5.79 0.55
N ASN A 33 17.73 -6.57 -0.52
CA ASN A 33 16.48 -6.85 -1.23
C ASN A 33 15.47 -7.57 -0.33
N GLU A 34 15.92 -8.56 0.46
CA GLU A 34 15.06 -9.26 1.41
C GLU A 34 14.59 -8.35 2.55
N ALA A 35 15.48 -7.51 3.12
CA ALA A 35 15.10 -6.54 4.14
C ALA A 35 14.03 -5.56 3.62
N GLN A 36 14.23 -5.02 2.41
CA GLN A 36 13.26 -4.14 1.78
C GLN A 36 11.93 -4.85 1.48
N ALA A 37 11.98 -6.10 1.00
CA ALA A 37 10.78 -6.88 0.72
C ALA A 37 9.97 -7.16 2.00
N ILE A 38 10.63 -7.50 3.11
CA ILE A 38 9.99 -7.70 4.42
C ILE A 38 9.30 -6.41 4.87
N HIS A 39 9.97 -5.27 4.79
CA HIS A 39 9.39 -3.97 5.17
C HIS A 39 8.21 -3.60 4.27
N GLN A 40 8.37 -3.71 2.94
CA GLN A 40 7.31 -3.42 1.99
C GLN A 40 6.06 -4.27 2.23
N HIS A 41 6.24 -5.58 2.48
CA HIS A 41 5.14 -6.48 2.78
C HIS A 41 4.42 -6.08 4.08
N ARG A 42 5.18 -5.77 5.13
CA ARG A 42 4.62 -5.28 6.39
C ARG A 42 3.85 -3.98 6.19
N ASP A 43 4.45 -3.00 5.53
CA ASP A 43 3.84 -1.69 5.31
C ASP A 43 2.54 -1.81 4.51
N THR A 44 2.55 -2.61 3.44
CA THR A 44 1.36 -2.83 2.61
C THR A 44 0.25 -3.55 3.39
N THR A 45 0.62 -4.57 4.17
CA THR A 45 -0.34 -5.35 4.97
C THR A 45 -0.92 -4.51 6.10
N THR A 46 -0.07 -3.76 6.82
CA THR A 46 -0.48 -2.85 7.89
C THR A 46 -1.34 -1.72 7.34
N ALA A 47 -0.94 -1.09 6.23
CA ALA A 47 -1.73 -0.04 5.59
C ALA A 47 -3.13 -0.57 5.22
N ARG A 48 -3.21 -1.73 4.57
CA ARG A 48 -4.50 -2.34 4.22
C ARG A 48 -5.35 -2.67 5.46
N ALA A 49 -4.73 -3.16 6.54
CA ALA A 49 -5.44 -3.52 7.75
C ALA A 49 -5.94 -2.29 8.55
N VAL A 50 -5.15 -1.22 8.59
CA VAL A 50 -5.45 0.00 9.36
C VAL A 50 -6.37 0.94 8.59
N ILE A 51 -6.07 1.16 7.31
CA ILE A 51 -6.82 2.08 6.44
C ILE A 51 -8.08 1.39 5.90
N GLY A 52 -8.02 0.09 5.64
CA GLY A 52 -9.07 -0.64 4.96
C GLY A 52 -8.91 -0.60 3.42
N PRO A 53 -9.94 -0.98 2.66
CA PRO A 53 -9.87 -1.07 1.20
C PRO A 53 -9.78 0.29 0.50
N ALA A 54 -10.22 1.37 1.15
CA ALA A 54 -10.13 2.74 0.65
C ALA A 54 -9.73 3.67 1.81
N GLY A 55 -8.85 4.63 1.54
CA GLY A 55 -8.38 5.61 2.53
C GLY A 55 -9.29 6.81 2.74
N THR A 56 -10.51 6.73 2.21
CA THR A 56 -11.55 7.73 2.36
C THR A 56 -12.78 7.08 3.01
N PRO A 57 -13.55 7.84 3.81
CA PRO A 57 -14.85 7.37 4.26
C PRO A 57 -15.70 6.98 3.05
N LYS A 58 -16.42 5.86 3.14
CA LYS A 58 -17.52 5.64 2.20
C LYS A 58 -18.69 6.49 2.67
N TYR A 59 -19.03 7.53 1.90
CA TYR A 59 -20.30 8.21 2.06
C TYR A 59 -21.34 7.48 1.23
N ASP A 60 -22.44 7.10 1.87
CA ASP A 60 -23.61 6.58 1.16
C ASP A 60 -24.43 7.75 0.56
N GLU A 61 -24.23 8.99 1.03
CA GLU A 61 -25.00 10.17 0.65
C GLU A 61 -24.23 11.49 0.86
N ILE A 62 -24.33 12.43 -0.08
CA ILE A 62 -24.03 13.87 0.11
C ILE A 62 -25.29 14.64 -0.33
N ASP A 63 -25.75 15.58 0.49
CA ASP A 63 -26.91 16.46 0.19
C ASP A 63 -28.20 15.74 -0.28
N GLY A 64 -28.57 14.59 0.31
CA GLY A 64 -29.78 13.88 -0.08
C GLY A 64 -29.63 12.93 -1.27
N GLN A 65 -28.45 12.90 -1.92
CA GLN A 65 -28.22 12.12 -3.13
C GLN A 65 -27.40 10.85 -2.81
N PRO A 66 -27.92 9.64 -3.10
CA PRO A 66 -27.19 8.41 -2.85
C PRO A 66 -25.98 8.29 -3.79
N LEU A 67 -24.80 8.08 -3.21
CA LEU A 67 -23.58 7.93 -3.97
C LEU A 67 -23.35 6.47 -4.33
N PRO A 68 -23.21 6.12 -5.62
CA PRO A 68 -23.12 4.73 -6.04
C PRO A 68 -21.85 4.05 -5.54
N ASN A 69 -20.80 4.81 -5.21
CA ASN A 69 -19.52 4.28 -4.73
C ASN A 69 -18.84 5.31 -3.82
N GLY A 70 -18.81 5.07 -2.51
CA GLY A 70 -18.06 5.94 -1.60
C GLY A 70 -16.57 6.04 -1.97
N GLY A 71 -16.02 7.25 -1.91
CA GLY A 71 -14.69 7.63 -2.38
C GLY A 71 -14.65 9.07 -2.88
N PHE A 72 -13.45 9.58 -3.17
CA PHE A 72 -13.26 10.92 -3.71
C PHE A 72 -13.98 11.11 -5.05
N GLU A 73 -14.96 12.02 -5.09
CA GLU A 73 -15.78 12.31 -6.26
C GLU A 73 -15.47 13.70 -6.84
N LEU A 74 -15.50 13.74 -8.19
CA LEU A 74 -15.52 14.97 -8.97
C LEU A 74 -16.91 15.11 -9.58
N ALA A 75 -17.69 16.06 -9.08
CA ALA A 75 -19.05 16.34 -9.55
C ALA A 75 -19.15 17.77 -10.08
N ILE A 76 -20.12 18.01 -10.96
CA ILE A 76 -20.53 19.37 -11.36
C ILE A 76 -21.80 19.67 -10.54
N ASP A 77 -21.80 20.76 -9.78
CA ASP A 77 -22.95 21.15 -8.97
C ASP A 77 -24.11 21.66 -9.85
N ALA A 78 -25.27 21.90 -9.23
CA ALA A 78 -26.45 22.39 -9.95
C ALA A 78 -26.27 23.79 -10.57
N ASN A 79 -25.23 24.53 -10.18
CA ASN A 79 -24.89 25.86 -10.69
C ASN A 79 -23.83 25.83 -11.80
N GLY A 80 -23.25 24.65 -12.09
CA GLY A 80 -22.20 24.46 -13.08
C GLY A 80 -20.77 24.59 -12.53
N ASP A 81 -20.61 24.69 -11.21
CA ASP A 81 -19.32 24.76 -10.55
C ASP A 81 -18.73 23.36 -10.29
N LEU A 82 -17.40 23.26 -10.31
CA LEU A 82 -16.69 22.03 -10.00
C LEU A 82 -16.71 21.78 -8.49
N ALA A 83 -17.42 20.74 -8.07
CA ALA A 83 -17.40 20.22 -6.71
C ALA A 83 -16.36 19.09 -6.58
N ILE A 84 -15.49 19.22 -5.57
CA ILE A 84 -14.45 18.25 -5.25
C ILE A 84 -14.66 17.81 -3.80
N GLY A 85 -15.04 16.56 -3.58
CA GLY A 85 -15.35 16.03 -2.25
C GLY A 85 -14.82 14.61 -2.06
N PRO A 86 -14.60 14.18 -0.79
CA PRO A 86 -14.39 12.77 -0.48
C PRO A 86 -15.66 11.94 -0.65
#